data_AF-A0A0D0CY63-F1
#
_entry.id   AF-A0A0D0CY63-F1
#
_cell.length_a   1.000
_cell.length_b   1.000
_cell.length_c   1.000
_cell.angle_alpha   90.00
_cell.angle_beta   90.00
_cell.angle_gamma   90.00
#
_symmetry.space_group_name_H-M   'P 1'
#
loop_
_entity.id
_entity.type
_entity.pdbx_description
1 polymer ?
#
loop_
_entity_poly.entity_id
_entity_poly.type
_entity_poly.pdbx_seq_one_letter_code
_entity_poly.pdbx_strand_id
1 'polypeptide(L)'
;KNDECVNQIIREYQRRAITNRHRISQLLLVEHNIMMFPTTVARRHKDLHLQAGGAMTRLLSNVVKRQLVADQLSQDLLSCRGPQTVCEAIAATSGMLLTREYIETEMRILEPGGFLS
;
A
#
# COMPACT_ATOMS: atom_id res chain seq x y z
N LYS A 1 25.54 -9.27 -2.61
CA LYS A 1 24.81 -10.54 -2.32
C LYS A 1 23.63 -10.39 -1.32
N ASN A 2 23.37 -9.19 -0.77
CA ASN A 2 22.24 -8.95 0.16
C ASN A 2 21.09 -8.11 -0.45
N ASP A 3 21.15 -7.78 -1.74
CA ASP A 3 20.21 -6.82 -2.34
C ASP A 3 18.79 -7.36 -2.43
N GLU A 4 18.61 -8.65 -2.73
CA GLU A 4 17.29 -9.24 -2.89
C GLU A 4 16.54 -9.38 -1.55
N CYS A 5 17.25 -9.78 -0.49
CA CYS A 5 16.66 -9.85 0.86
C CYS A 5 16.20 -8.47 1.33
N VAL A 6 17.03 -7.43 1.13
CA VAL A 6 16.65 -6.05 1.44
C VAL A 6 15.45 -5.60 0.62
N ASN A 7 15.42 -5.91 -0.68
CA ASN A 7 14.30 -5.56 -1.54
C ASN A 7 13.00 -6.21 -1.06
N GLN A 8 13.06 -7.46 -0.61
CA GLN A 8 11.90 -8.15 -0.05
C GLN A 8 11.40 -7.50 1.23
N ILE A 9 12.31 -7.11 2.13
CA ILE A 9 11.96 -6.38 3.36
C ILE A 9 11.30 -5.04 3.04
N ILE A 10 11.82 -4.28 2.07
CA ILE A 10 11.23 -3.01 1.65
C ILE A 10 9.83 -3.21 1.04
N ARG A 11 9.62 -4.26 0.24
CA ARG A 11 8.29 -4.63 -0.29
C ARG A 11 7.32 -4.98 0.84
N GLU A 12 7.81 -5.64 1.89
CA GLU A 12 6.99 -5.98 3.06
C GLU A 12 6.57 -4.72 3.84
N TYR A 13 7.47 -3.75 4.02
CA TYR A 13 7.09 -2.46 4.61
C TYR A 13 6.06 -1.72 3.76
N GLN A 14 6.16 -1.77 2.42
CA GLN A 14 5.14 -1.21 1.53
C GLN A 14 3.77 -1.87 1.75
N ARG A 15 3.72 -3.20 1.90
CA ARG A 15 2.45 -3.92 2.18
C ARG A 15 1.82 -3.51 3.51
N ARG A 16 2.65 -3.12 4.47
CA ARG A 16 2.22 -2.53 5.76
C ARG A 16 1.94 -1.02 5.67
N ALA A 17 1.89 -0.45 4.47
CA ALA A 17 1.74 0.97 4.19
C ALA A 17 2.84 1.88 4.81
N ILE A 18 4.00 1.32 5.15
CA ILE A 18 5.15 2.05 5.68
C ILE A 18 6.01 2.51 4.50
N THR A 19 5.90 3.79 4.14
CA THR A 19 6.61 4.38 2.99
C THR A 19 7.62 5.47 3.35
N ASN A 20 7.64 5.92 4.61
CA ASN A 20 8.56 6.95 5.05
C ASN A 20 9.99 6.39 5.11
N ARG A 21 10.88 6.91 4.26
CA ARG A 21 12.28 6.47 4.16
C ARG A 21 13.08 6.53 5.46
N HIS A 22 12.79 7.50 6.35
CA HIS A 22 13.47 7.61 7.65
C HIS A 22 13.00 6.52 8.59
N ARG A 23 11.68 6.26 8.60
CA ARG A 23 11.09 5.16 9.37
C ARG A 23 11.60 3.81 8.88
N ILE A 24 11.61 3.57 7.56
CA ILE A 24 12.14 2.32 6.99
C ILE A 24 13.62 2.13 7.33
N SER A 25 14.44 3.18 7.26
CA SER A 25 15.85 3.13 7.66
C SER A 25 16.02 2.70 9.13
N GLN A 26 15.19 3.23 10.03
CA GLN A 26 15.16 2.82 11.44
C GLN A 26 14.72 1.37 11.61
N LEU A 27 13.65 0.94 10.94
CA LEU A 27 13.14 -0.42 11.03
C LEU A 27 14.13 -1.44 10.45
N LEU A 28 14.82 -1.13 9.35
CA LEU A 28 15.89 -1.96 8.81
C LEU A 28 17.00 -2.22 9.84
N LEU A 29 17.37 -1.20 10.62
CA LEU A 29 18.37 -1.35 11.67
C LEU A 29 17.81 -2.15 12.86
N VAL A 30 16.61 -1.81 13.35
CA VAL A 30 16.04 -2.41 14.56
C VAL A 30 15.59 -3.87 14.35
N GLU A 31 14.87 -4.15 13.26
CA GLU A 31 14.25 -5.46 13.03
C GLU A 31 15.21 -6.44 12.32
N HIS A 32 16.17 -5.93 11.55
CA HIS A 32 17.01 -6.77 10.68
C HIS A 32 18.52 -6.53 10.84
N ASN A 33 18.95 -5.60 11.70
CA ASN A 33 20.34 -5.21 11.86
C ASN A 33 21.01 -4.74 10.54
N ILE A 34 20.23 -4.10 9.67
CA ILE A 34 20.68 -3.58 8.38
C ILE A 34 20.82 -2.06 8.47
N MET A 35 22.05 -1.57 8.49
CA MET A 35 22.31 -0.13 8.41
C MET A 35 22.12 0.35 6.97
N MET A 36 21.12 1.22 6.75
CA MET A 36 20.85 1.81 5.44
C MET A 36 20.42 3.27 5.58
N PHE A 37 21.09 4.17 4.84
CA PHE A 37 20.72 5.57 4.85
C PHE A 37 19.35 5.81 4.17
N PRO A 38 18.55 6.77 4.65
CA PRO A 38 17.25 7.11 4.05
C PRO A 38 17.31 7.46 2.55
N THR A 39 18.43 8.05 2.09
CA THR A 39 18.67 8.32 0.66
C THR A 39 18.81 7.05 -0.17
N THR A 40 19.42 6.00 0.39
CA THR A 40 19.53 4.69 -0.26
C THR A 40 18.19 3.98 -0.28
N VAL A 41 17.40 4.09 0.79
CA VAL A 41 16.01 3.59 0.82
C VAL A 41 15.17 4.26 -0.27
N ALA A 42 15.27 5.58 -0.42
CA ALA A 42 14.55 6.31 -1.47
C ALA A 42 14.96 5.87 -2.88
N ARG A 43 16.25 5.62 -3.12
CA ARG A 43 16.73 5.07 -4.40
C ARG A 43 16.16 3.67 -4.66
N ARG A 44 16.21 2.77 -3.68
CA ARG A 44 15.63 1.42 -3.81
C ARG A 44 14.13 1.45 -4.05
N HIS A 45 13.39 2.35 -3.40
CA HIS A 45 11.97 2.55 -3.68
C HIS A 45 11.72 2.87 -5.16
N LYS A 46 12.54 3.76 -5.73
CA LYS A 46 12.47 4.11 -7.15
C LYS A 46 12.79 2.90 -8.04
N ASP A 47 13.86 2.17 -7.72
CA ASP A 47 14.29 0.99 -8.48
C ASP A 47 13.27 -0.16 -8.42
N LEU A 48 12.53 -0.28 -7.31
CA LEU A 48 11.48 -1.26 -7.10
C LEU A 48 10.08 -0.78 -7.55
N HIS A 49 9.99 0.44 -8.10
CA HIS A 49 8.74 1.10 -8.49
C HIS A 49 7.71 1.21 -7.34
N LEU A 50 8.17 1.31 -6.09
CA LEU A 50 7.33 1.44 -4.91
C LEU A 50 7.00 2.91 -4.66
N GLN A 51 5.73 3.28 -4.82
CA GLN A 51 5.27 4.67 -4.71
C GLN A 51 4.29 4.86 -3.54
N ALA A 52 4.22 6.10 -3.06
CA ALA A 52 3.21 6.51 -2.10
C ALA A 52 1.80 6.55 -2.74
N GLY A 53 0.76 6.47 -1.92
CA GLY A 53 -0.64 6.30 -2.38
C GLY A 53 -1.09 7.32 -3.42
N GLY A 54 -0.80 8.62 -3.22
CA GLY A 54 -1.19 9.67 -4.16
C GLY A 54 -0.47 9.61 -5.52
N ALA A 55 0.75 9.11 -5.58
CA ALA A 55 1.47 8.92 -6.84
C ALA A 55 0.99 7.65 -7.56
N MET A 56 0.86 6.55 -6.80
CA MET A 56 0.37 5.27 -7.32
C MET A 56 -1.07 5.37 -7.85
N THR A 57 -1.97 6.07 -7.16
CA THR A 57 -3.36 6.30 -7.61
C THR A 57 -3.46 7.06 -8.92
N ARG A 58 -2.49 7.95 -9.21
CA ARG A 58 -2.40 8.66 -10.49
C ARG A 58 -1.76 7.81 -11.59
N LEU A 59 -0.83 6.93 -11.22
CA LEU A 59 -0.11 6.06 -12.15
C LEU A 59 -0.97 4.88 -12.63
N LEU A 60 -1.75 4.27 -11.73
CA LEU A 60 -2.58 3.11 -12.05
C LEU A 60 -3.79 3.51 -12.91
N SER A 61 -4.09 2.68 -13.91
CA SER A 61 -5.29 2.84 -14.73
C SER A 61 -6.55 2.73 -13.88
N ASN A 62 -7.63 3.41 -14.29
CA ASN A 62 -8.90 3.33 -13.57
C ASN A 62 -9.41 1.89 -13.46
N VAL A 63 -9.21 1.07 -14.50
CA VAL A 63 -9.60 -0.35 -14.48
C VAL A 63 -8.92 -1.10 -13.34
N VAL A 64 -7.59 -0.97 -13.20
CA VAL A 64 -6.85 -1.65 -12.14
C VAL A 64 -7.28 -1.16 -10.77
N LYS A 65 -7.44 0.16 -10.58
CA LYS A 65 -7.85 0.71 -9.29
C LYS A 65 -9.24 0.24 -8.87
N ARG A 66 -10.20 0.21 -9.80
CA ARG A 66 -11.55 -0.32 -9.55
C ARG A 66 -11.52 -1.80 -9.18
N GLN A 67 -10.72 -2.59 -9.90
CA GLN A 67 -10.59 -4.01 -9.62
C GLN A 67 -10.04 -4.24 -8.21
N LEU A 68 -9.01 -3.52 -7.79
CA LEU A 68 -8.45 -3.63 -6.44
C LEU A 68 -9.49 -3.36 -5.33
N VAL A 69 -10.36 -2.35 -5.53
CA VAL A 69 -11.44 -2.05 -4.58
C VAL A 69 -12.50 -3.17 -4.61
N ALA A 70 -12.96 -3.57 -5.79
CA ALA A 70 -13.96 -4.61 -5.95
C ALA A 70 -13.51 -5.96 -5.37
N ASP A 71 -12.25 -6.34 -5.58
CA ASP A 71 -11.67 -7.56 -5.01
C ASP A 71 -11.75 -7.56 -3.48
N GLN A 72 -11.44 -6.43 -2.83
CA GLN A 72 -11.52 -6.34 -1.37
C GLN A 72 -12.95 -6.31 -0.84
N LEU A 73 -13.87 -5.64 -1.54
CA LEU A 73 -15.29 -5.64 -1.16
C LEU A 73 -15.92 -7.02 -1.35
N SER A 74 -15.53 -7.77 -2.38
CA SER A 74 -16.01 -9.15 -2.57
C SER A 74 -15.65 -10.10 -1.41
N GLN A 75 -14.60 -9.76 -0.65
CA GLN A 75 -14.20 -10.49 0.55
C GLN A 75 -14.91 -10.01 1.82
N ASP A 76 -15.67 -8.91 1.74
CA ASP A 76 -16.39 -8.30 2.85
C ASP A 76 -17.91 -8.49 2.70
N LEU A 77 -18.36 -9.73 2.92
CA LEU A 77 -19.76 -10.13 2.74
C LEU A 77 -20.77 -9.38 3.63
N LEU A 78 -20.30 -8.65 4.66
CA LEU A 78 -21.14 -7.94 5.62
C LEU A 78 -20.99 -6.41 5.51
N SER A 79 -20.26 -5.89 4.52
CA SER A 79 -20.05 -4.44 4.32
C SER A 79 -19.51 -3.73 5.58
N CYS A 80 -18.69 -4.44 6.35
CA CYS A 80 -18.19 -3.98 7.65
C CYS A 80 -16.84 -3.27 7.54
N ARG A 81 -16.23 -3.19 6.36
CA ARG A 81 -14.94 -2.51 6.15
C ARG A 81 -15.17 -1.08 5.73
N GLY A 82 -14.56 -0.17 6.48
CA GLY A 82 -14.48 1.23 6.07
C GLY A 82 -13.35 1.48 5.07
N PRO A 83 -13.29 2.70 4.49
CA PRO A 83 -12.28 3.05 3.50
C PRO A 83 -10.85 2.83 3.98
N GLN A 84 -10.57 3.10 5.26
CA GLN A 84 -9.25 2.89 5.85
C GLN A 84 -8.87 1.40 5.87
N THR A 85 -9.79 0.53 6.29
CA THR A 85 -9.58 -0.91 6.31
C THR A 85 -9.38 -1.46 4.90
N VAL A 86 -10.12 -0.94 3.91
CA VAL A 86 -9.93 -1.31 2.51
C VAL A 86 -8.57 -0.83 1.99
N CYS A 87 -8.10 0.37 2.34
CA CYS A 87 -6.74 0.83 2.00
C CYS A 87 -5.68 -0.16 2.48
N GLU A 88 -5.76 -0.54 3.76
CA GLU A 88 -4.82 -1.45 4.41
C GLU A 88 -4.89 -2.85 3.80
N ALA A 89 -6.09 -3.35 3.50
CA ALA A 89 -6.28 -4.66 2.89
C ALA A 89 -5.74 -4.73 1.45
N ILE A 90 -5.94 -3.68 0.65
CA ILE A 90 -5.33 -3.55 -0.69
C ILE A 90 -3.81 -3.54 -0.57
N ALA A 91 -3.27 -2.74 0.35
CA ALA A 91 -1.83 -2.66 0.59
C ALA A 91 -1.26 -4.02 1.00
N ALA A 92 -1.88 -4.70 1.94
CA ALA A 92 -1.44 -6.01 2.43
C ALA A 92 -1.43 -7.07 1.33
N THR A 93 -2.48 -7.09 0.50
CA THR A 93 -2.66 -8.11 -0.55
C THR A 93 -1.78 -7.84 -1.77
N SER A 94 -1.74 -6.60 -2.25
CA SER A 94 -1.14 -6.23 -3.54
C SER A 94 0.18 -5.45 -3.44
N GLY A 95 0.47 -4.86 -2.28
CA GLY A 95 1.56 -3.88 -2.12
C GLY A 95 1.28 -2.54 -2.80
N MET A 96 0.12 -2.37 -3.45
CA MET A 96 -0.28 -1.11 -4.05
C MET A 96 -0.97 -0.24 -3.01
N LEU A 97 -0.65 1.05 -3.05
CA LEU A 97 -1.28 2.04 -2.17
C LEU A 97 -2.22 2.89 -3.01
N LEU A 98 -3.50 2.91 -2.66
CA LEU A 98 -4.45 3.87 -3.21
C LEU A 98 -4.75 4.95 -2.17
N THR A 99 -5.21 6.11 -2.61
CA THR A 99 -5.66 7.14 -1.66
C THR A 99 -7.01 6.77 -1.07
N ARG A 100 -7.21 7.16 0.20
CA ARG A 100 -8.47 6.93 0.90
C ARG A 100 -9.64 7.57 0.15
N GLU A 101 -9.46 8.78 -0.37
CA GLU A 101 -10.51 9.52 -1.07
C GLU A 101 -10.98 8.80 -2.33
N TYR A 102 -10.06 8.17 -3.06
CA TYR A 102 -10.40 7.36 -4.24
C TYR A 102 -11.20 6.12 -3.82
N ILE A 103 -10.71 5.40 -2.82
CA ILE A 103 -11.35 4.17 -2.32
C ILE A 103 -12.76 4.49 -1.81
N GLU A 104 -12.91 5.53 -0.99
CA GLU A 104 -14.20 5.95 -0.45
C GLU A 104 -15.20 6.31 -1.56
N THR A 105 -14.75 7.01 -2.60
CA THR A 105 -15.59 7.33 -3.76
C THR A 105 -16.04 6.07 -4.49
N GLU A 106 -15.12 5.13 -4.73
CA GLU A 106 -15.45 3.89 -5.44
C GLU A 106 -16.33 2.95 -4.60
N MET A 107 -16.10 2.88 -3.29
CA MET A 107 -16.96 2.13 -2.37
C MET A 107 -18.40 2.65 -2.39
N ARG A 108 -18.63 3.96 -2.43
CA ARG A 108 -19.99 4.53 -2.53
C ARG A 108 -20.70 4.13 -3.83
N ILE A 109 -19.95 3.91 -4.91
CA ILE A 109 -20.51 3.49 -6.21
C ILE A 109 -20.89 2.01 -6.17
N LEU A 110 -20.04 1.17 -5.59
CA LEU A 110 -20.22 -0.28 -5.56
C LEU A 110 -21.18 -0.75 -4.46
N GLU A 111 -21.22 -0.05 -3.33
CA GLU A 111 -21.99 -0.41 -2.13
C GLU A 111 -22.97 0.74 -1.77
N PRO A 112 -24.05 0.95 -2.55
CA PRO A 112 -25.02 2.01 -2.28
C PRO A 112 -25.79 1.82 -0.95
N GLY A 113 -25.77 0.60 -0.39
CA GLY A 113 -26.32 0.28 0.93
C GLY A 113 -25.54 0.86 2.11
N GLY A 114 -24.32 1.37 1.86
CA GLY A 114 -23.47 2.00 2.86
C GLY A 114 -22.37 1.08 3.41
N PHE A 115 -21.36 1.71 3.98
CA PHE A 115 -20.20 1.06 4.62
C PHE A 115 -19.83 1.85 5.89
N LEU A 116 -19.02 1.26 6.77
CA LEU A 116 -18.55 1.94 7.99
C LEU A 116 -17.62 3.12 7.65
N SER A 117 -17.87 4.29 8.23
CA SER A 117 -17.06 5.51 8.00
C SER A 117 -15.79 5.57 8.84
#